data_AF-A0A9E2DVM2-F1
#
_entry.id   AF-A0A9E2DVM2-F1
#
_cell.length_a   1.000
_cell.length_b   1.000
_cell.length_c   1.000
_cell.angle_alpha   90.00
_cell.angle_beta   90.00
_cell.angle_gamma   90.00
#
_symmetry.space_group_name_H-M   'P 1'
#
loop_
_entity.id
_entity.type
_entity.pdbx_description
1 polymer ?
#
loop_
_entity_poly.entity_id
_entity_poly.type
_entity_poly.pdbx_seq_one_letter_code
_entity_poly.pdbx_strand_id
1 'polypeptide(L)' 'ISPEEALASPHVLVGSEGQCVETLLAWRERWGLTYIGLNEDSMVEFGPVVEALTGV' A
#
# COMPACT_ATOMS: atom_id res chain seq x y z
N ILE A 1 17.23 3.34 -7.81
CA ILE A 1 16.17 4.37 -7.94
C ILE A 1 16.41 5.42 -6.89
N SER A 2 16.16 6.69 -7.19
CA SER A 2 16.18 7.76 -6.20
C SER A 2 15.03 7.57 -5.19
N PRO A 3 15.09 8.21 -4.00
CA PRO A 3 13.99 8.16 -3.03
C PRO A 3 12.65 8.64 -3.61
N GLU A 4 12.67 9.68 -4.45
CA GLU A 4 11.47 10.22 -5.10
C GLU A 4 10.89 9.23 -6.12
N GLU A 5 11.74 8.61 -6.94
CA GLU A 5 11.29 7.56 -7.88
C GLU A 5 10.74 6.33 -7.15
N ALA A 6 11.30 5.98 -5.99
CA ALA A 6 10.79 4.90 -5.17
C ALA A 6 9.38 5.18 -4.67
N LEU A 7 9.14 6.38 -4.14
CA LEU A 7 7.82 6.83 -3.68
C LEU A 7 6.80 6.92 -4.81
N ALA A 8 7.24 7.23 -6.03
CA ALA A 8 6.37 7.28 -7.20
C ALA A 8 6.04 5.89 -7.79
N SER A 9 6.67 4.82 -7.28
CA SER A 9 6.53 3.46 -7.78
C SER A 9 5.71 2.57 -6.82
N PRO A 10 5.06 1.49 -7.32
CA PRO A 10 4.34 0.52 -6.47
C PRO A 10 5.26 -0.38 -5.61
N HIS A 11 6.55 -0.05 -5.48
CA HIS A 11 7.51 -0.90 -4.77
C HIS A 11 7.62 -0.59 -3.28
N VAL A 12 7.22 0.62 -2.86
CA VAL A 12 7.35 1.06 -1.48
C VAL A 12 6.03 1.70 -1.05
N LEU A 13 5.48 1.21 0.06
CA LEU A 13 4.29 1.75 0.70
C LEU A 13 4.68 2.26 2.09
N VAL A 14 4.61 3.57 2.29
CA VAL A 14 5.02 4.24 3.53
C VAL A 14 4.04 5.37 3.82
N GLY A 15 3.65 5.50 5.08
CA GLY A 15 2.78 6.57 5.55
C GLY A 15 1.99 6.14 6.78
N SER A 16 1.04 6.97 7.18
CA SER A 16 -0.01 6.56 8.10
C SER A 16 -0.93 5.52 7.45
N GLU A 17 -1.73 4.84 8.28
CA GLU A 17 -2.75 3.89 7.81
C GLU A 17 -3.64 4.47 6.69
N GLY A 18 -4.20 5.67 6.89
CA GLY A 18 -5.05 6.33 5.88
C GLY A 18 -4.31 6.63 4.58
N GLN A 19 -3.05 7.07 4.66
CA GLN A 19 -2.21 7.30 3.48
C GLN A 19 -1.94 5.99 2.73
N CYS A 20 -1.73 4.88 3.45
CA CYS A 20 -1.55 3.57 2.85
C CYS A 20 -2.82 3.11 2.12
N VAL A 21 -4.00 3.27 2.73
CA VAL A 21 -5.29 2.95 2.10
C VAL A 21 -5.49 3.74 0.80
N GLU A 22 -5.33 5.07 0.85
CA GLU A 22 -5.48 5.94 -0.32
C GLU A 22 -4.49 5.55 -1.44
N THR A 23 -3.24 5.27 -1.08
CA THR A 23 -2.20 4.87 -2.03
C THR A 23 -2.56 3.55 -2.72
N LEU A 24 -3.03 2.55 -1.97
CA LEU A 24 -3.40 1.25 -2.52
C LEU A 24 -4.60 1.35 -3.48
N LEU A 25 -5.61 2.17 -3.15
CA LEU A 25 -6.74 2.42 -4.03
C LEU A 25 -6.29 3.12 -5.32
N ALA A 26 -5.42 4.13 -5.22
CA ALA A 26 -4.84 4.80 -6.37
C ALA A 26 -4.01 3.85 -7.25
N TRP A 27 -3.27 2.91 -6.65
CA TRP A 27 -2.53 1.88 -7.38
C TRP A 27 -3.45 0.90 -8.10
N ARG A 28 -4.55 0.48 -7.46
CA ARG A 28 -5.58 -0.37 -8.08
C ARG A 28 -6.20 0.33 -9.28
N GLU A 29 -6.57 1.61 -9.15
CA GLU A 29 -7.15 2.39 -10.24
C GLU A 29 -6.15 2.59 -11.39
N ARG A 30 -4.91 2.99 -11.08
CA ARG A 30 -3.91 3.36 -12.07
C ARG A 30 -3.30 2.17 -12.80
N TRP A 31 -3.06 1.07 -12.08
CA TRP A 31 -2.27 -0.06 -12.59
C TRP A 31 -3.02 -1.40 -12.55
N GLY A 32 -4.23 -1.46 -11.99
CA GLY A 32 -5.01 -2.69 -11.91
C GLY A 32 -4.47 -3.72 -10.91
N LEU A 33 -3.68 -3.28 -9.91
CA LEU A 33 -3.13 -4.19 -8.90
C LEU A 33 -4.25 -4.79 -8.03
N THR A 34 -4.19 -6.11 -7.84
CA THR A 34 -5.17 -6.86 -7.02
C THR A 34 -4.56 -7.49 -5.77
N TYR A 35 -3.23 -7.43 -5.63
CA TYR A 35 -2.52 -7.92 -4.46
C TYR A 35 -1.24 -7.11 -4.25
N ILE A 36 -0.75 -7.11 -3.01
CA ILE A 36 0.57 -6.60 -2.65
C ILE A 36 1.32 -7.67 -1.87
N GLY A 37 2.65 -7.62 -1.95
CA GLY A 37 3.52 -8.36 -1.04
C GLY A 37 3.89 -7.48 0.14
N LEU A 38 3.93 -8.06 1.33
CA LEU A 38 4.36 -7.40 2.56
C LEU A 38 5.49 -8.22 3.20
N ASN A 39 6.38 -7.56 3.94
CA ASN A 39 7.31 -8.26 4.82
C ASN A 39 6.53 -8.86 6.00
N GLU A 40 6.90 -10.07 6.42
CA GLU A 40 6.34 -10.74 7.60
C GLU A 40 6.39 -9.84 8.85
N ASP A 41 7.48 -9.12 9.05
CA ASP A 41 7.67 -8.21 10.19
C ASP A 41 6.61 -7.09 10.24
N SER A 42 6.06 -6.71 9.09
CA SER A 42 5.04 -5.67 8.97
C SER A 42 3.61 -6.21 8.97
N MET A 43 3.41 -7.52 8.90
CA MET A 43 2.10 -8.13 8.66
C MET A 43 1.07 -7.77 9.74
N VAL A 44 1.47 -7.81 11.02
CA VAL A 44 0.57 -7.50 12.14
C VAL A 44 0.24 -6.02 12.20
N GLU A 45 1.24 -5.15 12.04
CA GLU A 45 1.06 -3.70 12.05
C GLU A 45 0.23 -3.21 10.86
N PHE A 46 0.22 -3.94 9.76
CA PHE A 46 -0.58 -3.62 8.57
C PHE A 46 -2.06 -4.02 8.69
N GLY A 47 -2.44 -4.74 9.76
CA GLY A 47 -3.81 -5.20 9.99
C GLY A 47 -4.89 -4.13 9.83
N PRO A 48 -4.76 -2.93 10.43
CA PRO A 48 -5.75 -1.85 10.29
C PRO A 48 -6.00 -1.42 8.83
N VAL A 49 -4.96 -1.41 7.98
CA VAL A 49 -5.11 -1.10 6.55
C VAL A 49 -5.95 -2.17 5.84
N VAL A 50 -5.76 -3.45 6.18
CA VAL A 50 -6.55 -4.56 5.65
C VAL A 50 -8.02 -4.45 6.07
N GLU A 51 -8.27 -4.13 7.35
CA GLU A 51 -9.62 -3.90 7.86
C GLU A 51 -10.31 -2.76 7.11
N ALA A 52 -9.62 -1.62 6.92
CA ALA A 52 -10.14 -0.47 6.19
C ALA A 52 -10.47 -0.76 4.71
N LEU A 53 -9.76 -1.70 4.07
CA LEU A 53 -10.00 -2.11 2.69
C LEU A 53 -11.06 -3.22 2.54
N THR A 54 -11.56 -3.78 3.65
CA THR A 54 -12.51 -4.88 3.59
C THR A 54 -13.85 -4.41 3.00
N GLY A 55 -14.27 -5.04 1.89
CA GLY A 55 -15.55 -4.74 1.23
C GLY A 55 -15.49 -3.64 0.16
N VAL A 56 -14.28 -3.20 -0.23
CA VAL A 56 -14.02 -2.20 -1.27
C VAL A 56 -13.48 -2.85 -2.55
#